data_AF-A0A920SB56-F1
#
_entry.id   AF-A0A920SB56-F1
#
_cell.length_a   1.000
_cell.length_b   1.000
_cell.length_c   1.000
_cell.angle_alpha   90.00
_cell.angle_beta   90.00
_cell.angle_gamma   90.00
#
_symmetry.space_group_name_H-M   'P 1'
#
loop_
_entity.id
_entity.type
_entity.pdbx_description
1 polymer ?
#
loop_
_entity_poly.entity_id
_entity_poly.type
_entity_poly.pdbx_seq_one_letter_code
_entity_poly.pdbx_strand_id
1 'polypeptide(L)' 'MEEIEKTFSDLGLTPNIFKGVADMYRMIGETSLGDENPESRDKARNLAETIRAINESI' A
#
# COMPACT_ATOMS: atom_id res chain seq x y z
N MET A 1 8.94 -3.31 4.25
CA MET A 1 8.66 -4.49 3.39
C MET A 1 9.92 -4.96 2.70
N GLU A 2 10.76 -4.06 2.20
CA GLU A 2 12.06 -4.36 1.56
C GLU A 2 13.01 -5.17 2.46
N GLU A 3 13.11 -4.85 3.76
CA GLU A 3 13.92 -5.66 4.68
C GLU A 3 13.39 -7.10 4.90
N ILE A 4 12.07 -7.30 4.78
CA ILE A 4 11.44 -8.62 4.90
C ILE A 4 11.66 -9.42 3.61
N GLU A 5 11.52 -8.77 2.46
CA GLU A 5 11.88 -9.33 1.16
C GLU A 5 13.32 -9.85 1.16
N LYS A 6 14.26 -9.01 1.61
CA LYS A 6 15.68 -9.37 1.73
C LYS A 6 15.90 -10.57 2.64
N THR A 7 15.23 -10.61 3.80
CA THR A 7 15.31 -11.76 4.72
C THR A 7 14.86 -13.07 4.05
N PHE A 8 13.79 -13.04 3.26
CA PHE A 8 13.31 -14.23 2.55
C PHE A 8 14.28 -14.66 1.45
N SER A 9 14.81 -13.70 0.69
CA SER A 9 15.85 -13.95 -0.30
C SER A 9 17.10 -14.58 0.32
N ASP A 10 17.56 -14.07 1.46
CA ASP A 10 18.74 -14.57 2.19
C ASP A 10 18.52 -16.00 2.72
N LEU A 11 17.28 -16.39 2.99
CA LEU A 11 16.89 -17.76 3.38
C LEU A 11 16.65 -18.70 2.18
N GLY A 12 16.84 -18.22 0.93
CA GLY A 12 16.56 -18.98 -0.28
C GLY A 12 15.06 -19.18 -0.56
N LEU A 13 14.20 -18.43 0.12
CA LEU A 13 12.75 -18.43 -0.09
C LEU A 13 12.38 -17.39 -1.15
N THR A 14 11.22 -17.57 -1.78
CA THR A 14 10.75 -16.60 -2.78
C THR A 14 10.44 -15.25 -2.13
N PRO A 15 11.01 -14.13 -2.62
CA PRO A 15 10.74 -12.79 -2.11
C PRO A 15 9.47 -12.16 -2.70
N ASN A 16 8.90 -12.78 -3.75
CA ASN A 16 7.89 -12.15 -4.62
C ASN A 16 6.63 -11.69 -3.89
N ILE A 17 6.25 -12.39 -2.81
CA ILE A 17 5.10 -12.01 -1.99
C ILE A 17 5.35 -10.63 -1.35
N PHE A 18 6.54 -10.40 -0.80
CA PHE A 18 6.87 -9.14 -0.13
C PHE A 18 7.19 -8.02 -1.10
N LYS A 19 7.71 -8.35 -2.29
CA LYS A 19 7.85 -7.39 -3.38
C LYS A 19 6.49 -6.85 -3.84
N GLY A 20 5.53 -7.74 -4.10
CA GLY A 20 4.17 -7.33 -4.47
C GLY A 20 3.49 -6.51 -3.37
N VAL A 21 3.69 -6.87 -2.10
CA VAL A 21 3.19 -6.06 -0.97
C VAL A 21 3.84 -4.68 -0.94
N ALA A 22 5.16 -4.59 -1.13
CA ALA A 22 5.87 -3.30 -1.16
C ALA A 22 5.33 -2.39 -2.27
N ASP A 23 5.08 -2.94 -3.45
CA ASP A 23 4.51 -2.19 -4.58
C ASP A 23 3.09 -1.69 -4.27
N MET A 24 2.25 -2.51 -3.62
CA MET A 24 0.91 -2.09 -3.18
C MET A 24 0.95 -0.96 -2.14
N TYR A 25 1.87 -1.04 -1.17
CA TYR A 25 2.04 0.05 -0.19
C TYR A 25 2.53 1.34 -0.84
N ARG A 26 3.43 1.26 -1.82
CA ARG A 26 3.91 2.43 -2.58
C ARG A 26 2.77 3.07 -3.37
N MET A 27 2.02 2.25 -4.11
CA MET A 27 0.86 2.70 -4.90
C MET A 27 -0.18 3.43 -4.04
N ILE A 28 -0.53 2.86 -2.87
CA ILE A 28 -1.48 3.52 -1.96
C ILE A 28 -0.87 4.78 -1.30
N GLY A 29 0.43 4.73 -0.97
CA GLY A 29 1.16 5.85 -0.38
C GLY A 29 1.29 7.08 -1.30
N GLU A 30 1.16 6.89 -2.62
CA GLU A 30 1.12 7.98 -3.60
C GLU A 30 -0.26 8.65 -3.71
N THR A 31 -1.27 8.12 -3.02
CA THR A 31 -2.63 8.67 -3.00
C THR A 31 -2.89 9.47 -1.73
N SER A 32 -3.91 10.32 -1.73
CA SER A 32 -4.35 11.04 -0.51
C SER A 32 -4.79 10.11 0.63
N LEU A 33 -5.07 8.83 0.34
CA LEU A 33 -5.38 7.82 1.35
C LEU A 33 -4.14 7.44 2.18
N GLY A 34 -2.94 7.54 1.59
CA GLY A 34 -1.67 7.22 2.25
C GLY A 34 -1.31 8.19 3.37
N ASP A 35 -1.82 9.42 3.30
CA ASP A 35 -1.58 10.46 4.31
C ASP A 35 -2.55 10.37 5.51
N GLU A 36 -3.57 9.52 5.43
CA GLU A 36 -4.57 9.39 6.48
C GLU A 36 -4.04 8.61 7.70
N ASN A 37 -4.54 8.99 8.87
CA ASN A 37 -4.38 8.21 10.10
C ASN A 37 -5.77 7.88 10.71
N PRO A 38 -5.85 6.93 11.65
CA PRO A 38 -7.14 6.51 12.23
C PRO A 38 -8.00 7.65 12.78
N GLU A 39 -7.37 8.72 13.26
CA GLU A 39 -7.99 9.90 13.84
C GLU A 39 -8.47 10.91 12.79
N SER A 40 -7.75 11.05 11.67
CA SER A 40 -7.99 12.07 10.63
C SER A 40 -8.68 11.56 9.36
N ARG A 41 -8.77 10.24 9.17
CA ARG A 41 -9.40 9.65 7.99
C ARG A 41 -10.85 10.11 7.82
N ASP A 42 -11.29 10.21 6.57
CA ASP A 42 -12.68 10.48 6.24
C ASP A 42 -13.56 9.27 6.52
N LYS A 43 -14.40 9.37 7.56
CA LYS A 43 -15.33 8.30 7.96
C LYS A 43 -16.63 8.27 7.15
N ALA A 44 -16.90 9.32 6.37
CA ALA A 44 -18.08 9.40 5.51
C ALA A 44 -17.81 8.85 4.10
N ARG A 45 -16.53 8.73 3.70
CA ARG A 45 -16.13 8.23 2.39
C ARG A 45 -16.69 6.83 2.11
N ASN A 46 -17.38 6.69 0.99
CA ASN A 46 -17.91 5.41 0.53
C ASN A 46 -16.95 4.70 -0.45
N LEU A 47 -17.27 3.45 -0.79
CA LEU A 47 -16.43 2.63 -1.68
C LEU A 47 -16.15 3.29 -3.04
N ALA A 48 -17.15 3.91 -3.67
CA ALA A 48 -16.97 4.52 -4.99
C ALA A 48 -16.02 5.73 -4.92
N GLU A 49 -16.08 6.50 -3.84
CA GLU A 49 -15.16 7.62 -3.59
C GLU A 49 -13.75 7.12 -3.29
N THR A 50 -13.59 6.03 -2.52
CA THR A 50 -12.29 5.40 -2.29
C THR A 50 -11.65 4.92 -3.60
N ILE A 51 -12.42 4.28 -4.49
CA ILE A 51 -11.92 3.84 -5.80
C ILE A 51 -11.50 5.05 -6.65
N ARG A 52 -12.27 6.14 -6.64
CA ARG A 52 -11.88 7.38 -7.35
C ARG A 52 -10.59 7.97 -6.80
N ALA A 53 -10.43 8.06 -5.48
CA ALA A 53 -9.22 8.58 -4.85
C ALA A 53 -7.97 7.77 -5.25
N ILE A 54 -8.11 6.45 -5.38
CA ILE A 54 -7.04 5.60 -5.90
C ILE A 54 -6.78 5.92 -7.38
N ASN A 55 -7.81 5.88 -8.22
CA ASN A 55 -7.69 6.07 -9.67
C ASN A 55 -7.19 7.46 -10.10
N GLU A 56 -7.46 8.51 -9.34
CA GLU A 56 -6.98 9.87 -9.64
C GLU A 56 -5.48 10.05 -9.37
N SER A 57 -4.85 9.11 -8.67
CA SER A 57 -3.46 9.18 -8.24
C SER A 57 -2.50 8.29 -9.06
N ILE A 58 -3.00 7.53 -10.05
CA ILE A 58 -2.25 6.58 -10.90
C ILE A 58 -2.43 6.85 -12.39
#